data_AF-A0A1G5Q6K1-F1
#
_entry.id   AF-A0A1G5Q6K1-F1
#
_cell.length_a   1.000
_cell.length_b   1.000
_cell.length_c   1.000
_cell.angle_alpha   90.00
_cell.angle_beta   90.00
_cell.angle_gamma   90.00
#
_symmetry.space_group_name_H-M   'P 1'
#
loop_
_entity.id
_entity.type
_entity.pdbx_description
1 polymer ?
#
loop_
_entity_poly.entity_id
_entity_poly.type
_entity_poly.pdbx_seq_one_letter_code
_entity_poly.pdbx_strand_id
1 'polypeptide(L)'
;MAVSVLGEPDIYPLNFIAHNQRLLLRTNPGTKLAELTVNEKVAFEVEEIVDAEAWSVVLKGTARVIESQSEIDEADKLPLKPWIPTRKYTYVEITPTRVHGRHFELGDEPERY
;
A
#
# COMPACT_ATOMS: atom_id res chain seq x y z
N MET A 1 -0.50 -4.36 2.25
CA MET A 1 0.40 -3.63 3.19
C MET A 1 0.59 -4.48 4.43
N ALA A 2 1.82 -4.61 4.88
CA ALA A 2 2.18 -5.32 6.10
C ALA A 2 2.70 -4.35 7.18
N VAL A 3 2.32 -4.62 8.41
CA VAL A 3 2.78 -3.95 9.64
C VAL A 3 3.25 -5.00 10.62
N SER A 4 4.03 -4.60 11.62
CA SER A 4 4.36 -5.48 12.73
C SER A 4 4.34 -4.71 14.05
N VAL A 5 3.56 -5.19 15.00
CA VAL A 5 3.41 -4.62 16.34
C VAL A 5 3.71 -5.72 17.35
N LEU A 6 4.58 -5.45 18.31
CA LEU A 6 5.02 -6.42 19.33
C LEU A 6 5.56 -7.76 18.77
N GLY A 7 6.09 -7.76 17.56
CA GLY A 7 6.61 -8.95 16.89
C GLY A 7 5.56 -9.78 16.15
N GLU A 8 4.29 -9.39 16.21
CA GLU A 8 3.21 -10.02 15.43
C GLU A 8 3.04 -9.30 14.09
N PRO A 9 3.14 -10.01 12.95
CA PRO A 9 2.93 -9.43 11.63
C PRO A 9 1.47 -9.52 11.20
N ASP A 10 0.91 -8.39 10.77
CA ASP A 10 -0.42 -8.32 10.15
C ASP A 10 -0.31 -7.84 8.70
N ILE A 11 -1.17 -8.38 7.82
CA ILE A 11 -1.22 -8.03 6.41
C ILE A 11 -2.65 -7.69 5.97
N TYR A 12 -2.79 -6.57 5.26
CA TYR A 12 -4.08 -6.04 4.84
C TYR A 12 -4.13 -5.79 3.33
N PRO A 13 -5.18 -6.26 2.63
CA PRO A 13 -5.47 -5.85 1.26
C PRO A 13 -5.98 -4.40 1.26
N LEU A 14 -5.50 -3.59 0.32
CA LEU A 14 -5.80 -2.16 0.30
C LEU A 14 -5.86 -1.62 -1.12
N ASN A 15 -6.74 -0.64 -1.30
CA ASN A 15 -6.69 0.26 -2.45
C ASN A 15 -5.66 1.35 -2.20
N PHE A 16 -4.88 1.62 -3.24
CA PHE A 16 -3.82 2.61 -3.19
C PHE A 16 -3.73 3.41 -4.49
N ILE A 17 -3.08 4.55 -4.43
CA ILE A 17 -2.60 5.29 -5.59
C ILE A 17 -1.19 5.81 -5.30
N ALA A 18 -0.32 5.79 -6.31
CA ALA A 18 0.96 6.48 -6.26
C ALA A 18 0.77 7.93 -6.76
N HIS A 19 1.10 8.91 -5.93
CA HIS A 19 0.99 10.34 -6.28
C HIS A 19 2.12 11.12 -5.59
N ASN A 20 2.79 12.01 -6.31
CA ASN A 20 3.87 12.87 -5.79
C ASN A 20 4.94 12.11 -4.97
N GLN A 21 5.41 10.97 -5.47
CA GLN A 21 6.40 10.11 -4.79
C GLN A 21 5.94 9.57 -3.41
N ARG A 22 4.63 9.56 -3.16
CA ARG A 22 3.97 8.95 -2.01
C ARG A 22 2.99 7.88 -2.46
N LEU A 23 2.67 6.96 -1.55
CA LEU A 23 1.47 6.13 -1.72
C LEU A 23 0.37 6.69 -0.83
N LEU A 24 -0.82 6.86 -1.40
CA LEU A 24 -2.02 7.21 -0.66
C LEU A 24 -2.93 6.00 -0.61
N LEU A 25 -3.44 5.73 0.59
CA LEU A 25 -4.34 4.63 0.88
C LEU A 25 -5.64 5.21 1.42
N ARG A 26 -6.76 4.58 1.08
CA ARG A 26 -8.06 4.90 1.66
C ARG A 26 -8.56 3.71 2.43
N THR A 27 -8.84 3.90 3.72
CA THR A 27 -9.23 2.80 4.62
C THR A 27 -10.32 3.24 5.60
N ASN A 28 -11.04 2.28 6.18
CA ASN A 28 -11.99 2.56 7.24
C ASN A 28 -11.26 2.67 8.59
N PRO A 29 -11.78 3.46 9.53
CA PRO A 29 -11.33 3.41 10.92
C PRO A 29 -11.41 1.98 11.49
N GLY A 30 -10.37 1.53 12.18
CA GLY A 30 -10.30 0.16 12.72
C GLY A 30 -8.92 -0.23 13.24
N THR A 31 -8.76 -1.51 13.59
CA THR A 31 -7.54 -2.10 14.17
C THR A 31 -6.28 -1.78 13.37
N LYS A 32 -6.35 -1.82 12.04
CA LYS A 32 -5.26 -1.44 11.15
C LYS A 32 -4.73 -0.02 11.41
N LEU A 33 -5.59 0.98 11.64
CA LEU A 33 -5.15 2.34 11.95
C LEU A 33 -4.55 2.43 13.37
N ALA A 34 -5.07 1.63 14.30
CA ALA A 34 -4.52 1.56 15.66
C ALA A 34 -3.11 0.91 15.68
N GLU A 35 -2.80 -0.01 14.78
CA GLU A 35 -1.44 -0.53 14.64
C GLU A 35 -0.47 0.52 14.11
N LEU A 36 -0.91 1.39 13.19
CA LEU A 36 -0.09 2.49 12.66
C LEU A 36 0.25 3.56 13.71
N THR A 37 -0.59 3.77 14.72
CA THR A 37 -0.27 4.68 15.83
C THR A 37 0.79 4.11 16.76
N VAL A 38 0.99 2.78 16.76
CA VAL A 38 2.02 2.10 17.55
C VAL A 38 3.33 1.94 16.77
N ASN A 39 3.24 1.64 15.47
CA ASN A 39 4.41 1.52 14.60
C ASN A 39 4.12 2.05 13.19
N GLU A 40 4.74 3.18 12.86
CA GLU A 40 4.62 3.81 11.54
C GLU A 40 5.37 3.04 10.42
N LYS A 41 6.26 2.10 10.75
CA LYS A 41 7.06 1.38 9.74
C LYS A 41 6.20 0.33 9.04
N VAL A 42 6.09 0.47 7.72
CA VAL A 42 5.28 -0.39 6.87
C VAL A 42 6.10 -1.03 5.76
N ALA A 43 5.66 -2.22 5.33
CA ALA A 43 6.01 -2.78 4.04
C ALA A 43 4.77 -2.74 3.12
N PHE A 44 4.98 -2.42 1.86
CA PHE A 44 3.95 -2.46 0.83
C PHE A 44 4.46 -3.29 -0.34
N GLU A 45 3.55 -4.04 -0.95
CA GLU A 45 3.86 -4.91 -2.08
C GLU A 45 2.68 -4.83 -3.04
N VAL A 46 3.01 -4.82 -4.33
CA VAL A 46 2.07 -4.98 -5.43
C VAL A 46 2.77 -5.69 -6.59
N GLU A 47 2.04 -6.57 -7.24
CA GLU A 47 2.47 -7.31 -8.42
C GLU A 47 1.37 -7.27 -9.47
N GLU A 48 1.78 -7.47 -10.72
CA GLU A 48 0.86 -7.67 -11.84
C GLU A 48 1.49 -8.64 -12.83
N ILE A 49 0.63 -9.45 -13.44
CA ILE A 49 0.98 -10.36 -14.53
C ILE A 49 0.15 -9.94 -15.74
N VAL A 50 0.82 -9.63 -16.85
CA VAL A 50 0.19 -9.25 -18.11
C VAL A 50 0.88 -10.02 -19.23
N ASP A 51 0.10 -10.77 -20.00
CA ASP A 51 0.59 -11.66 -21.06
C ASP A 51 1.67 -12.63 -20.55
N ALA A 52 2.87 -12.57 -21.15
CA ALA A 52 4.04 -13.37 -20.76
C ALA A 52 5.03 -12.58 -19.90
N GLU A 53 4.58 -11.53 -19.22
CA GLU A 53 5.43 -10.70 -18.36
C GLU A 53 4.82 -10.60 -16.96
N ALA A 54 5.69 -10.54 -15.96
CA ALA A 54 5.31 -10.25 -14.59
C ALA A 54 6.20 -9.17 -14.01
N TRP A 55 5.65 -8.32 -13.16
CA TRP A 55 6.44 -7.40 -12.36
C TRP A 55 5.97 -7.40 -10.91
N SER A 56 6.89 -7.08 -10.00
CA SER A 56 6.60 -6.89 -8.58
C SER A 56 7.32 -5.66 -8.06
N VAL A 57 6.67 -4.92 -7.18
CA VAL A 57 7.25 -3.78 -6.47
C VAL A 57 7.10 -3.99 -4.98
N VAL A 58 8.23 -3.97 -4.27
CA VAL A 58 8.27 -4.00 -2.81
C VAL A 58 8.80 -2.67 -2.29
N LEU A 59 8.04 -2.06 -1.39
CA LEU A 59 8.36 -0.81 -0.72
C LEU A 59 8.49 -1.02 0.78
N LYS A 60 9.46 -0.32 1.39
CA LYS A 60 9.51 -0.03 2.82
C LYS A 60 9.36 1.48 3.01
N GLY A 61 8.66 1.89 4.06
CA GLY A 61 8.39 3.30 4.31
C GLY A 61 7.85 3.58 5.71
N THR A 62 7.51 4.84 5.94
CA THR A 62 6.75 5.28 7.11
C THR A 62 5.36 5.70 6.69
N ALA A 63 4.36 5.32 7.47
CA ALA A 63 2.96 5.62 7.23
C ALA A 63 2.44 6.61 8.27
N ARG A 64 1.66 7.59 7.83
CA ARG A 64 0.95 8.53 8.71
C ARG A 64 -0.52 8.60 8.33
N VAL A 65 -1.36 8.86 9.32
CA VAL A 65 -2.76 9.24 9.09
C VAL A 65 -2.81 10.69 8.64
N ILE A 66 -3.57 10.98 7.59
CA ILE A 66 -3.84 12.35 7.17
C ILE A 66 -5.04 12.87 7.96
N GLU A 67 -4.79 13.88 8.80
CA GLU A 67 -5.82 14.53 9.64
C GLU A 67 -6.19 15.93 9.16
N SER A 68 -5.31 16.59 8.40
CA SER A 68 -5.55 17.93 7.89
C SER A 68 -6.65 17.93 6.83
N GLN A 69 -7.70 18.74 7.04
CA GLN A 69 -8.79 18.85 6.09
C GLN A 69 -8.31 19.27 4.69
N SER A 70 -7.33 20.18 4.61
CA SER A 70 -6.80 20.60 3.31
C SER A 70 -6.09 19.47 2.57
N GLU A 71 -5.36 18.60 3.28
CA GLU A 71 -4.71 17.43 2.68
C GLU A 71 -5.75 16.38 2.24
N ILE A 72 -6.82 16.22 3.03
CA ILE A 72 -7.96 15.34 2.69
C ILE A 72 -8.65 15.85 1.42
N ASP A 73 -8.91 17.16 1.32
CA ASP A 73 -9.56 17.77 0.16
C ASP A 73 -8.73 17.60 -1.13
N GLU A 74 -7.39 17.65 -1.03
CA GLU A 74 -6.51 17.33 -2.17
C GLU A 74 -6.54 15.84 -2.52
N ALA A 75 -6.53 14.95 -1.52
CA ALA A 75 -6.61 13.50 -1.74
C ALA A 75 -7.94 13.08 -2.39
N ASP A 76 -9.05 13.76 -2.05
CA ASP A 76 -10.38 13.51 -2.63
C ASP A 76 -10.48 13.85 -4.13
N LYS A 77 -9.56 14.67 -4.66
CA LYS A 77 -9.47 14.95 -6.11
C LYS A 77 -8.83 13.82 -6.89
N LEU A 78 -8.13 12.90 -6.23
CA LEU A 78 -7.46 11.78 -6.87
C LEU A 78 -8.44 10.64 -7.18
N PRO A 79 -8.17 9.82 -8.21
CA PRO A 79 -9.05 8.70 -8.58
C PRO A 79 -8.96 7.50 -7.62
N LEU A 80 -8.84 7.73 -6.31
CA LEU A 80 -8.77 6.67 -5.29
C LEU A 80 -10.17 6.30 -4.78
N LYS A 81 -10.79 5.33 -5.46
CA LYS A 81 -12.13 4.82 -5.09
C LYS A 81 -12.04 3.63 -4.13
N PRO A 82 -12.79 3.63 -3.02
CA PRO A 82 -12.88 2.46 -2.16
C PRO A 82 -13.73 1.38 -2.85
N TRP A 83 -13.38 0.10 -2.66
CA TRP A 83 -14.17 -1.03 -3.16
C TRP A 83 -15.57 -1.08 -2.54
N ILE A 84 -15.70 -0.68 -1.27
CA ILE A 84 -16.96 -0.63 -0.56
C ILE A 84 -17.23 0.84 -0.19
N PRO A 85 -18.33 1.45 -0.69
CA PRO A 85 -18.71 2.80 -0.30
C PRO A 85 -18.97 2.86 1.21
N THR A 86 -18.14 3.58 1.95
CA THR A 86 -18.31 3.76 3.40
C THR A 86 -18.58 5.22 3.72
N ARG A 87 -19.42 5.45 4.75
CA ARG A 87 -19.79 6.82 5.18
C ARG A 87 -18.61 7.56 5.84
N LYS A 88 -17.62 6.84 6.35
CA LYS A 88 -16.41 7.39 6.98
C LYS A 88 -15.20 6.64 6.46
N TYR A 89 -14.22 7.38 6.00
CA TYR A 89 -12.94 6.87 5.54
C TYR A 89 -11.82 7.78 6.05
N THR A 90 -10.63 7.23 6.10
CA THR A 90 -9.40 7.91 6.51
C THR A 90 -8.35 7.69 5.44
N TYR A 91 -7.59 8.73 5.14
CA TYR A 91 -6.42 8.63 4.27
C TYR A 91 -5.19 8.28 5.10
N VAL A 92 -4.38 7.38 4.57
CA VAL A 92 -3.05 7.06 5.08
C VAL A 92 -2.05 7.36 3.97
N GLU A 93 -1.04 8.15 4.26
CA GLU A 93 0.09 8.41 3.37
C GLU A 93 1.27 7.53 3.78
N ILE A 94 1.89 6.86 2.81
CA ILE A 94 3.17 6.19 2.99
C ILE A 94 4.25 7.00 2.26
N THR A 95 5.26 7.41 3.04
CA THR A 95 6.52 7.95 2.56
C THR A 95 7.50 6.81 2.32
N PRO A 96 7.86 6.52 1.05
CA PRO A 96 8.85 5.49 0.74
C PRO A 96 10.22 5.86 1.31
N THR A 97 10.89 4.90 1.93
CA THR A 97 12.32 4.98 2.29
C THR A 97 13.18 4.05 1.44
N ARG A 98 12.58 2.98 0.90
CA ARG A 98 13.21 2.07 -0.05
C ARG A 98 12.17 1.48 -0.99
N VAL A 99 12.48 1.44 -2.28
CA VAL A 99 11.63 0.85 -3.32
C VAL A 99 12.48 -0.10 -4.15
N HIS A 100 11.97 -1.31 -4.38
CA HIS A 100 12.56 -2.30 -5.28
C HIS A 100 11.52 -2.75 -6.28
N GLY A 101 11.86 -2.70 -7.56
CA GLY A 101 11.09 -3.32 -8.63
C GLY A 101 11.82 -4.55 -9.17
N ARG A 102 11.08 -5.58 -9.54
CA ARG A 102 11.56 -6.69 -10.36
C ARG A 102 10.62 -6.88 -11.53
N HIS A 103 11.17 -7.21 -12.68
CA HIS A 103 10.45 -7.56 -13.88
C HIS A 103 10.96 -8.92 -14.36
N PHE A 104 10.05 -9.73 -14.88
CA PHE A 104 10.27 -11.12 -15.26
C PHE A 104 9.61 -11.35 -16.62
N GLU A 105 10.34 -12.00 -17.53
CA GLU A 105 9.74 -12.68 -18.68
C GLU A 105 9.32 -14.07 -18.22
N LEU A 106 8.03 -14.38 -18.36
CA LEU A 106 7.45 -15.66 -18.01
C LEU A 106 7.67 -16.64 -19.16
N GLY A 107 8.14 -17.84 -18.82
CA GLY A 107 8.31 -18.96 -19.74
C GLY A 107 8.09 -20.27 -19.00
N ASP A 108 8.16 -21.39 -19.74
CA ASP A 108 8.02 -22.72 -19.14
C ASP A 108 9.14 -22.98 -18.12
N GLU A 109 8.79 -23.67 -17.02
CA GLU A 109 9.80 -24.11 -16.05
C GLU A 109 10.81 -25.01 -16.77
N PRO A 110 12.13 -24.74 -16.70
CA PRO A 110 13.11 -25.59 -17.36
C PRO A 110 13.03 -27.00 -16.81
N GLU A 111 13.12 -28.01 -17.70
CA GLU A 111 13.11 -29.42 -17.27
C GLU A 111 14.18 -29.64 -16.20
N ARG A 112 13.74 -30.13 -15.03
CA ARG A 112 14.65 -30.54 -13.96
C ARG A 112 15.43 -31.77 -14.45
N TYR A 113 16.75 -31.62 -14.54
CA TYR A 113 17.68 -32.71 -14.82
C TYR A 113 17.68 -33.78 -13.72
#